data_AF-A0A933YWM9-F1
#
_entry.id   AF-A0A933YWM9-F1
#
_cell.length_a   1.000
_cell.length_b   1.000
_cell.length_c   1.000
_cell.angle_alpha   90.00
_cell.angle_beta   90.00
_cell.angle_gamma   90.00
#
_symmetry.space_group_name_H-M   'P 1'
#
loop_
_entity.id
_entity.type
_entity.pdbx_description
1 polymer ?
#
loop_
_entity_poly.entity_id
_entity_poly.type
_entity_poly.pdbx_seq_one_letter_code
_entity_poly.pdbx_strand_id
1 'polypeptide(L)'
;RKSYRIPGLFTGVTDQDAADQIEKTTGAFGVTSLSLILSEGRNVKILSLDGVVPDVANLESGKYPYFMTMHLVYRKSNPAVRRFIDFVFSREGQKVLRDCGHVPLKRAL
;
A
#
# COMPACT_ATOMS: atom_id res chain seq x y z
N ARG A 1 0.91 0.68 26.73
CA ARG A 1 2.38 0.56 26.67
C ARG A 1 2.90 1.57 25.64
N LYS A 2 3.78 2.52 26.02
CA LYS A 2 4.25 3.58 25.10
C LYS A 2 5.38 3.03 24.22
N SER A 3 5.06 2.61 23.00
CA SER A 3 6.00 2.11 21.98
C SER A 3 7.12 3.11 21.66
N TYR A 4 6.88 4.42 21.79
CA TYR A 4 7.81 5.52 21.47
C TYR A 4 9.07 5.64 22.36
N ARG A 5 9.30 4.74 23.32
CA ARG A 5 10.43 4.85 24.27
C ARG A 5 11.48 3.74 24.13
N ILE A 6 11.41 2.96 23.05
CA ILE A 6 12.39 1.90 22.78
C ILE A 6 13.65 2.55 22.22
N PRO A 7 14.83 2.42 22.86
CA PRO A 7 16.08 2.94 22.33
C PRO A 7 16.35 2.39 20.92
N GLY A 8 16.70 3.26 19.97
CA GLY A 8 16.94 2.90 18.56
C GLY A 8 15.69 2.78 17.70
N LEU A 9 14.48 3.01 18.24
CA LEU A 9 13.25 3.08 17.46
C LEU A 9 13.06 4.49 16.89
N PHE A 10 13.23 4.64 15.58
CA PHE A 10 12.79 5.82 14.85
C PHE A 10 11.28 5.74 14.59
N THR A 11 10.56 6.82 14.86
CA THR A 11 9.11 6.86 14.69
C THR A 11 8.72 7.83 13.59
N GLY A 12 8.06 7.34 12.54
CA GLY A 12 7.34 8.16 11.58
C GLY A 12 5.92 8.45 12.08
N VAL A 13 5.41 9.65 11.83
CA VAL A 13 4.00 9.99 12.13
C VAL A 13 3.10 9.52 10.98
N THR A 14 3.62 9.57 9.76
CA THR A 14 2.97 9.11 8.52
C THR A 14 3.72 7.93 7.91
N ASP A 15 3.08 7.23 6.96
CA ASP A 15 3.73 6.15 6.20
C ASP A 15 4.92 6.68 5.38
N GLN A 16 4.82 7.91 4.87
CA GLN A 16 5.92 8.61 4.18
C GLN A 16 7.08 8.88 5.13
N ASP A 17 6.82 9.38 6.34
CA ASP A 17 7.89 9.61 7.33
C ASP A 17 8.58 8.30 7.69
N ALA A 18 7.82 7.22 7.87
CA ALA A 18 8.38 5.90 8.16
C ALA A 18 9.25 5.39 7.01
N ALA A 19 8.80 5.52 5.75
CA ALA A 19 9.58 5.17 4.57
C ALA A 19 10.87 6.00 4.47
N ASP A 20 10.78 7.31 4.70
CA ASP A 20 11.94 8.21 4.76
C ASP A 20 12.97 7.76 5.80
N GLN A 21 12.53 7.35 7.00
CA GLN A 21 13.44 6.86 8.03
C GLN A 21 14.12 5.55 7.63
N ILE A 22 13.38 4.63 6.99
CA ILE A 22 13.92 3.36 6.49
C ILE A 22 14.98 3.61 5.41
N GLU A 23 14.72 4.53 4.48
CA GLU A 23 15.64 4.86 3.39
C GLU A 23 16.92 5.55 3.87
N LYS A 24 16.79 6.50 4.81
CA LYS A 24 17.89 7.38 5.23
C LYS A 24 18.78 6.75 6.31
N THR A 25 18.33 5.69 6.96
CA THR A 25 19.02 5.09 8.10
C THR A 25 19.65 3.76 7.73
N THR A 26 20.98 3.72 7.65
CA THR A 26 21.73 2.49 7.37
C THR A 26 21.42 1.41 8.41
N GLY A 27 21.04 0.22 7.93
CA GLY A 27 20.70 -0.92 8.78
C GLY A 27 19.30 -0.87 9.39
N ALA A 28 18.49 0.15 9.08
CA ALA A 28 17.09 0.16 9.46
C ALA A 28 16.30 -0.93 8.73
N PHE A 29 15.29 -1.45 9.42
CA PHE A 29 14.24 -2.28 8.84
C PHE A 29 12.91 -1.83 9.41
N GLY A 30 11.85 -1.98 8.63
CA GLY A 30 10.52 -1.55 9.03
C GLY A 30 9.45 -2.14 8.12
N VAL A 31 8.21 -1.74 8.39
CA VAL A 31 7.04 -2.15 7.61
C VAL A 31 6.50 -0.94 6.86
N THR A 32 6.11 -1.15 5.61
CA THR A 32 5.39 -0.18 4.79
C THR A 32 4.51 -0.93 3.77
N SER A 33 3.73 -0.21 2.98
CA SER A 33 2.90 -0.82 1.94
C SER A 33 3.66 -0.93 0.61
N LEU A 34 3.40 -2.01 -0.14
CA LEU A 34 3.88 -2.14 -1.52
C LEU A 34 3.43 -0.94 -2.38
N SER A 35 2.21 -0.45 -2.13
CA SER A 35 1.65 0.67 -2.84
C SER A 35 2.45 1.94 -2.68
N LEU A 36 2.86 2.29 -1.45
CA LEU A 36 3.72 3.46 -1.21
C LEU A 36 5.05 3.34 -1.96
N ILE A 37 5.66 2.15 -1.93
CA ILE A 37 6.95 1.91 -2.58
C ILE A 37 6.84 2.15 -4.09
N LEU A 38 5.83 1.58 -4.73
CA LEU A 38 5.66 1.65 -6.18
C LEU A 38 5.12 3.02 -6.64
N SER A 39 4.17 3.62 -5.92
CA SER A 39 3.59 4.91 -6.32
C SER A 39 4.54 6.09 -6.15
N GLU A 40 5.43 6.02 -5.15
CA GLU A 40 6.40 7.09 -4.86
C GLU A 40 7.81 6.78 -5.35
N GLY A 41 8.04 5.60 -5.95
CA GLY A 41 9.36 5.20 -6.45
C GLY A 41 10.42 5.10 -5.35
N ARG A 42 10.04 4.57 -4.18
CA ARG A 42 10.88 4.48 -3.00
C ARG A 42 12.10 3.60 -3.22
N ASN A 43 13.27 4.07 -2.78
CA ASN A 43 14.54 3.36 -2.92
C ASN A 43 14.82 2.50 -1.69
N VAL A 44 14.00 1.47 -1.51
CA VAL A 44 14.12 0.48 -0.43
C VAL A 44 14.28 -0.93 -0.97
N LYS A 45 14.96 -1.78 -0.21
CA LYS A 45 15.00 -3.22 -0.52
C LYS A 45 13.77 -3.91 0.07
N ILE A 46 12.90 -4.39 -0.82
CA ILE A 46 11.76 -5.24 -0.44
C ILE A 46 12.28 -6.62 -0.01
N LEU A 47 11.87 -7.09 1.17
CA LEU A 47 12.20 -8.43 1.67
C LEU A 47 11.06 -9.40 1.42
N SER A 48 11.38 -10.66 1.13
CA SER A 48 10.41 -11.73 1.12
C SER A 48 10.06 -12.17 2.54
N LEU A 49 8.82 -12.64 2.71
CA LEU A 49 8.36 -13.26 3.93
C LEU A 49 8.19 -14.76 3.68
N ASP A 50 8.89 -15.60 4.44
CA ASP A 50 8.89 -17.06 4.28
C ASP A 50 9.14 -17.51 2.82
N GLY A 51 9.99 -16.78 2.11
CA GLY A 51 10.32 -17.03 0.70
C GLY A 51 9.31 -16.47 -0.31
N VAL A 52 8.21 -15.86 0.13
CA VAL A 52 7.19 -15.23 -0.74
C VAL A 52 7.44 -13.72 -0.87
N VAL A 53 7.54 -13.24 -2.11
CA VAL A 53 7.72 -11.80 -2.40
C VAL A 53 6.36 -11.08 -2.31
N PRO A 54 6.28 -9.89 -1.69
CA PRO A 54 5.06 -9.07 -1.71
C PRO A 54 4.89 -8.41 -3.08
N ASP A 55 4.26 -9.11 -4.02
CA ASP A 55 3.87 -8.57 -5.32
C ASP A 55 2.38 -8.82 -5.59
N VAL A 56 1.84 -8.18 -6.64
CA VAL A 56 0.42 -8.27 -6.99
C VAL A 56 -0.01 -9.72 -7.28
N ALA A 57 0.86 -10.54 -7.89
CA ALA A 57 0.54 -11.92 -8.24
C ALA A 57 0.47 -12.84 -7.01
N ASN A 58 1.37 -12.67 -6.05
CA ASN A 58 1.37 -13.41 -4.78
C ASN A 58 0.24 -12.97 -3.87
N LEU A 59 -0.16 -11.69 -3.91
CA LEU A 59 -1.37 -11.21 -3.25
C LEU A 59 -2.64 -11.82 -3.89
N GLU A 60 -2.76 -11.80 -5.21
CA GLU A 60 -3.92 -12.36 -5.94
C GLU A 60 -4.07 -13.87 -5.74
N SER A 61 -2.96 -14.60 -5.67
CA SER A 61 -2.97 -16.05 -5.43
C SER A 61 -3.12 -16.43 -3.95
N GLY A 62 -3.11 -15.46 -3.03
CA GLY A 62 -3.20 -15.69 -1.59
C GLY A 62 -1.90 -16.25 -0.97
N LYS A 63 -0.80 -16.33 -1.73
CA LYS A 63 0.51 -16.77 -1.21
C LYS A 63 1.13 -15.75 -0.27
N TYR A 64 0.88 -14.46 -0.51
CA TYR A 64 1.30 -13.41 0.41
C TYR A 64 0.13 -13.06 1.35
N PRO A 65 0.24 -13.30 2.66
CA PRO A 65 -0.92 -13.30 3.56
C PRO A 65 -1.34 -11.91 4.05
N TYR A 66 -0.48 -10.90 3.92
CA TYR A 66 -0.73 -9.58 4.49
C TYR A 66 -1.20 -8.59 3.43
N PHE A 67 -2.43 -8.11 3.60
CA PHE A 67 -3.03 -7.05 2.79
C PHE A 67 -4.02 -6.25 3.64
N MET A 68 -4.43 -5.11 3.12
CA MET A 68 -5.50 -4.30 3.70
C MET A 68 -6.46 -3.85 2.62
N THR A 69 -7.76 -3.85 2.94
CA THR A 69 -8.80 -3.45 2.00
C THR A 69 -8.98 -1.94 2.02
N MET A 70 -8.74 -1.29 0.88
CA MET A 70 -9.04 0.13 0.70
C MET A 70 -10.51 0.34 0.34
N HIS A 71 -11.17 1.24 1.06
CA HIS A 71 -12.59 1.55 0.87
C HIS A 71 -12.78 3.00 0.41
N LEU A 72 -13.66 3.21 -0.57
CA LEU A 72 -14.14 4.53 -0.93
C LEU A 72 -15.38 4.86 -0.07
N VAL A 73 -15.25 5.83 0.82
CA VAL A 73 -16.33 6.24 1.73
C VAL A 73 -16.88 7.60 1.30
N TYR A 74 -18.20 7.68 1.11
CA TYR A 74 -18.89 8.91 0.72
C TYR A 74 -20.28 8.98 1.37
N ARG A 75 -20.71 10.18 1.77
CA ARG A 75 -22.00 10.37 2.47
C ARG A 75 -23.21 10.34 1.54
N LYS A 76 -23.11 11.01 0.39
CA LYS A 76 -24.14 11.05 -0.66
C LYS A 76 -23.46 10.99 -2.02
N SER A 77 -24.06 10.25 -2.94
CA SER A 77 -23.59 10.15 -4.31
C SER A 77 -24.08 11.35 -5.13
N ASN A 78 -23.16 12.15 -5.65
CA ASN A 78 -23.42 13.17 -6.66
C ASN A 78 -22.76 12.76 -8.00
N PRO A 79 -23.01 13.47 -9.11
CA PRO A 79 -22.44 13.09 -10.40
C PRO A 79 -20.90 13.02 -10.42
N ALA A 80 -20.20 13.87 -9.68
CA ALA A 80 -18.73 13.85 -9.62
C ALA A 80 -18.22 12.60 -8.86
N VAL A 81 -18.86 12.26 -7.73
CA VAL A 81 -18.54 11.05 -6.96
C VAL A 81 -18.76 9.79 -7.81
N ARG A 82 -19.88 9.71 -8.56
CA ARG A 82 -20.14 8.58 -9.46
C ARG A 82 -19.08 8.45 -10.53
N ARG A 83 -18.73 9.54 -11.21
CA ARG A 83 -17.67 9.53 -12.24
C ARG A 83 -16.33 9.05 -11.68
N PHE A 84 -15.97 9.44 -10.47
CA PHE A 84 -14.73 8.97 -9.85
C PHE A 84 -14.79 7.48 -9.51
N ILE A 85 -15.89 7.00 -8.95
CA ILE A 85 -16.09 5.57 -8.68
C ILE A 85 -16.03 4.78 -10.00
N ASP A 86 -16.71 5.25 -11.04
CA ASP A 86 -16.69 4.61 -12.37
C ASP A 86 -15.29 4.60 -12.98
N PHE A 87 -14.50 5.67 -12.79
CA PHE A 87 -13.09 5.71 -13.17
C PHE A 87 -12.26 4.67 -12.41
N VAL A 88 -12.39 4.58 -11.08
CA VAL A 88 -11.65 3.60 -10.25
C VAL A 88 -11.90 2.17 -10.73
N PHE A 89 -13.14 1.85 -11.13
CA PHE A 89 -13.53 0.53 -11.66
C PHE A 89 -13.36 0.37 -13.18
N SER A 90 -12.94 1.41 -13.91
CA SER A 90 -12.68 1.35 -15.35
C SER A 90 -11.39 0.58 -15.66
N ARG A 91 -11.18 0.17 -16.92
CA ARG A 91 -9.92 -0.48 -17.32
C ARG A 91 -8.69 0.37 -17.00
N GLU A 92 -8.79 1.69 -17.16
CA GLU A 92 -7.72 2.63 -16.86
C GLU A 92 -7.44 2.70 -15.36
N GLY A 93 -8.46 2.92 -14.54
CA GLY A 93 -8.29 2.98 -13.07
C GLY A 93 -7.77 1.66 -12.49
N GLN A 94 -8.25 0.52 -12.98
CA GLN A 94 -7.76 -0.80 -12.57
C GLN A 94 -6.30 -1.03 -12.99
N LYS A 95 -5.87 -0.47 -14.15
CA LYS A 95 -4.46 -0.49 -14.56
C LYS A 95 -3.60 0.34 -13.60
N VAL A 96 -4.02 1.57 -13.28
CA VAL A 96 -3.32 2.43 -12.30
C VAL A 96 -3.17 1.72 -10.96
N LEU A 97 -4.23 1.08 -10.47
CA LEU A 97 -4.19 0.31 -9.23
C LEU A 97 -3.14 -0.82 -9.28
N ARG A 98 -3.09 -1.61 -10.36
CA ARG A 98 -2.08 -2.67 -10.52
C ARG A 98 -0.66 -2.13 -10.59
N ASP A 99 -0.44 -1.07 -11.36
CA ASP A 99 0.87 -0.44 -11.49
C ASP A 99 1.37 0.11 -10.14
N CYS A 100 0.44 0.54 -9.28
CA CYS A 100 0.70 0.96 -7.90
C CYS A 100 0.60 -0.18 -6.87
N GLY A 101 0.75 -1.46 -7.26
CA GLY A 101 0.85 -2.56 -6.30
C GLY A 101 -0.45 -2.99 -5.62
N HIS A 102 -1.61 -2.56 -6.10
CA HIS A 102 -2.90 -3.01 -5.58
C HIS A 102 -3.45 -4.20 -6.38
N VAL A 103 -4.19 -5.06 -5.69
CA VAL A 103 -5.08 -6.05 -6.31
C VAL A 103 -6.43 -5.38 -6.59
N PRO A 104 -6.82 -5.16 -7.85
CA PRO A 104 -8.09 -4.52 -8.14
C PRO A 104 -9.27 -5.45 -7.90
N LEU A 105 -10.29 -4.94 -7.23
CA LEU A 105 -11.53 -5.67 -6.99
C LEU A 105 -12.52 -5.45 -8.13
N LYS A 106 -13.24 -6.51 -8.50
CA LYS A 106 -14.42 -6.37 -9.35
C LYS A 106 -15.48 -5.59 -8.58
N ARG A 107 -16.17 -4.68 -9.28
CA ARG A 107 -17.33 -3.99 -8.72
C ARG A 107 -18.37 -5.05 -8.32
N ALA A 108 -18.75 -5.07 -7.05
CA ALA A 108 -19.89 -5.87 -6.60
C ALA A 108 -21.15 -5.34 -7.33
N LEU A 109 -21.93 -6.26 -7.89
CA LEU A 109 -23.22 -5.96 -8.55
C LEU A 109 -24.22 -5.37 -7.54
#